data_AF-A0A7V8NSF4-F1
#
_entry.id   AF-A0A7V8NSF4-F1
#
_cell.length_a   1.000
_cell.length_b   1.000
_cell.length_c   1.000
_cell.angle_alpha   90.00
_cell.angle_beta   90.00
_cell.angle_gamma   90.00
#
_symmetry.space_group_name_H-M   'P 1'
#
loop_
_entity.id
_entity.type
_entity.pdbx_description
1 polymer ?
#
loop_
_entity_poly.entity_id
_entity_poly.type
_entity_poly.pdbx_seq_one_letter_code
_entity_poly.pdbx_strand_id
1 'polypeptide(L)'
;MAALAALAITWPGMVSAWAQAQPREGFARTSPSGSYLAARHAGDQRDVAAAASYYRAALRGDPGNNELLGRTFLAVLANGEVDEGVKLAER
;
A
#
# COMPACT_ATOMS: atom_id res chain seq x y z
N MET A 1 -46.40 18.91 43.87
CA MET A 1 -45.01 18.41 43.68
C MET A 1 -44.95 17.62 42.39
N ALA A 2 -43.85 17.81 41.67
CA ALA A 2 -43.60 17.34 40.31
C ALA A 2 -43.53 15.81 40.19
N ALA A 3 -43.83 15.30 39.00
CA ALA A 3 -42.92 14.44 38.25
C ALA A 3 -43.50 14.16 36.86
N LEU A 4 -42.96 14.86 35.87
CA LEU A 4 -43.00 14.50 34.46
C LEU A 4 -42.32 13.13 34.27
N ALA A 5 -42.95 12.21 33.57
CA ALA A 5 -42.25 11.08 32.97
C ALA A 5 -42.54 11.09 31.47
N ALA A 6 -41.53 11.52 30.73
CA ALA A 6 -41.57 11.82 29.32
C ALA A 6 -41.89 10.59 28.47
N LEU A 7 -42.78 10.81 27.50
CA LEU A 7 -43.08 9.92 26.40
C LEU A 7 -41.79 9.68 25.60
N ALA A 8 -41.24 8.47 25.66
CA ALA A 8 -40.09 8.08 24.86
C ALA A 8 -40.54 7.99 23.39
N ILE A 9 -40.22 9.03 22.62
CA ILE A 9 -40.40 9.12 21.18
C ILE A 9 -39.57 8.00 20.54
N THR A 10 -40.23 6.94 20.09
CA THR A 10 -39.64 5.90 19.23
C THR A 10 -39.43 6.48 17.84
N TRP A 11 -38.34 7.22 17.64
CA TRP A 11 -37.93 7.68 16.31
C TRP A 11 -37.30 6.49 15.55
N PRO A 12 -37.88 5.98 14.45
CA PRO A 12 -37.30 4.88 13.67
C PRO A 12 -36.07 5.30 12.85
N GLY A 13 -35.54 6.51 13.07
CA GLY A 13 -34.44 7.08 12.29
C GLY A 13 -33.05 6.69 12.77
N MET A 14 -32.94 5.96 13.89
CA MET A 14 -31.66 5.70 14.56
C MET A 14 -31.04 4.35 14.18
N VAL A 15 -31.15 3.93 12.93
CA VAL A 15 -30.25 2.92 12.34
C VAL A 15 -29.74 3.43 11.00
N SER A 16 -29.21 4.65 11.01
CA SER A 16 -28.06 4.95 10.16
C SER A 16 -26.87 5.08 11.09
N ALA A 17 -26.51 3.95 11.71
CA ALA A 17 -25.22 3.81 12.36
C ALA A 17 -24.19 3.92 11.24
N TRP A 18 -23.67 5.13 11.12
CA TRP A 18 -22.52 5.52 10.35
C TRP A 18 -21.56 4.33 10.27
N ALA A 19 -21.50 3.69 9.10
CA ALA A 19 -20.21 3.29 8.60
C ALA A 19 -19.42 4.61 8.52
N GLN A 20 -18.85 5.03 9.64
CA GLN A 20 -17.79 6.01 9.67
C GLN A 20 -16.71 5.36 8.82
N ALA A 21 -16.70 5.71 7.54
CA ALA A 21 -15.55 5.54 6.69
C ALA A 21 -14.47 6.34 7.42
N GLN A 22 -13.71 5.65 8.29
CA GLN A 22 -12.51 6.20 8.87
C GLN A 22 -11.74 6.81 7.70
N PRO A 23 -11.25 8.05 7.82
CA PRO A 23 -10.35 8.61 6.84
C PRO A 23 -9.33 7.53 6.52
N ARG A 24 -9.21 7.12 5.25
CA ARG A 24 -8.26 6.08 4.83
C ARG A 24 -6.81 6.59 4.93
N GLU A 25 -6.51 7.41 5.92
CA GLU A 25 -5.18 7.90 6.28
C GLU A 25 -4.26 6.74 6.68
N GLY A 26 -4.82 5.59 7.05
CA GLY A 26 -4.07 4.36 7.34
C GLY A 26 -3.55 3.59 6.13
N PHE A 27 -4.12 3.79 4.93
CA PHE A 27 -3.71 3.07 3.71
C PHE A 27 -2.88 3.90 2.73
N ALA A 28 -2.76 5.22 2.96
CA ALA A 28 -2.04 6.13 2.08
C ALA A 28 -0.51 6.07 2.23
N ARG A 29 0.02 5.30 3.20
CA ARG A 29 1.44 4.95 3.25
C ARG A 29 1.61 3.57 2.66
N THR A 30 2.00 3.51 1.39
CA THR A 30 2.52 2.29 0.78
C THR A 30 3.73 1.86 1.60
N SER A 31 3.55 0.87 2.48
CA SER A 31 4.63 0.37 3.31
C SER A 31 5.67 -0.32 2.43
N PRO A 32 6.94 -0.44 2.87
CA PRO A 32 7.95 -1.17 2.12
C PRO A 32 7.53 -2.62 1.85
N SER A 33 6.91 -3.27 2.84
CA SER A 33 6.34 -4.61 2.71
C SER A 33 5.15 -4.67 1.75
N GLY A 34 4.27 -3.66 1.74
CA GLY A 34 3.17 -3.57 0.78
C GLY A 34 3.67 -3.38 -0.64
N SER A 35 4.69 -2.54 -0.83
CA SER A 35 5.37 -2.35 -2.11
C SER A 35 6.01 -3.66 -2.59
N TYR A 36 6.66 -4.42 -1.71
CA TYR A 36 7.22 -5.72 -2.05
C TYR A 36 6.15 -6.73 -2.51
N LEU A 37 5.03 -6.82 -1.79
CA LEU A 37 3.93 -7.71 -2.18
C LEU A 37 3.28 -7.30 -3.51
N ALA A 38 3.11 -6.01 -3.74
CA ALA A 38 2.62 -5.49 -5.02
C ALA A 38 3.60 -5.80 -6.16
N ALA A 39 4.91 -5.66 -5.92
CA ALA A 39 5.95 -5.99 -6.90
C ALA A 39 5.96 -7.48 -7.26
N ARG A 40 5.79 -8.36 -6.26
CA ARG A 40 5.63 -9.81 -6.44
C ARG A 40 4.43 -10.12 -7.32
N HIS A 41 3.27 -9.55 -6.98
CA HIS A 41 2.05 -9.75 -7.74
C HIS A 41 2.17 -9.26 -9.19
N ALA A 42 2.75 -8.08 -9.40
CA ALA A 42 3.02 -7.55 -10.74
C ALA A 42 3.95 -8.48 -11.55
N GLY A 43 4.97 -9.06 -10.90
CA GLY A 43 5.85 -10.06 -11.51
C GLY A 43 5.10 -11.31 -11.96
N ASP A 44 4.20 -11.85 -11.14
CA ASP A 44 3.35 -12.99 -11.52
C ASP A 44 2.46 -12.67 -12.73
N GLN A 45 1.99 -11.43 -12.81
CA GLN A 45 1.21 -10.90 -13.93
C GLN A 45 2.05 -10.48 -15.14
N ARG A 46 3.38 -10.65 -15.07
CA ARG A 46 4.36 -10.23 -16.09
C ARG A 46 4.32 -8.72 -16.39
N ASP A 47 3.80 -7.91 -15.47
CA ASP A 47 3.87 -6.45 -15.54
C ASP A 47 5.22 -6.00 -14.95
N VAL A 48 6.24 -6.06 -15.81
CA VAL A 48 7.63 -5.73 -15.45
C VAL A 48 7.80 -4.26 -15.06
N ALA A 49 7.01 -3.36 -15.65
CA ALA A 49 7.06 -1.93 -15.36
C ALA A 49 6.52 -1.62 -13.95
N ALA A 50 5.37 -2.22 -13.59
CA ALA A 50 4.83 -2.10 -12.24
C ALA A 50 5.74 -2.80 -11.22
N ALA A 51 6.25 -3.99 -11.54
CA ALA A 51 7.18 -4.71 -10.66
C ALA A 51 8.44 -3.88 -10.34
N ALA A 52 9.07 -3.29 -11.36
CA ALA A 52 10.23 -2.41 -11.18
C ALA A 52 9.91 -1.20 -10.30
N SER A 53 8.77 -0.55 -10.54
CA SER A 53 8.33 0.61 -9.77
C SER A 53 8.08 0.29 -8.29
N TYR A 54 7.41 -0.83 -8.02
CA TYR A 54 7.11 -1.27 -6.66
C TYR A 54 8.34 -1.80 -5.92
N TYR A 55 9.25 -2.53 -6.59
CA TYR A 55 10.51 -2.95 -5.97
C TYR A 55 11.40 -1.76 -5.62
N ARG A 56 11.46 -0.72 -6.46
CA ARG A 56 12.15 0.55 -6.11
C ARG A 56 11.53 1.23 -4.89
N ALA A 57 10.19 1.22 -4.77
CA ALA A 57 9.52 1.76 -3.59
C ALA A 57 9.85 0.95 -2.33
N ALA A 58 9.89 -0.38 -2.43
CA ALA A 58 10.31 -1.26 -1.34
C ALA A 58 11.78 -1.00 -0.93
N LEU A 59 12.69 -0.94 -1.90
CA LEU A 59 14.12 -0.70 -1.67
C LEU A 59 14.39 0.68 -1.06
N ARG A 60 13.63 1.71 -1.41
CA ARG A 60 13.73 3.02 -0.74
C ARG A 60 13.35 2.96 0.73
N GLY A 61 12.45 2.06 1.10
CA GLY A 61 12.05 1.81 2.48
C GLY A 61 13.06 1.02 3.30
N ASP A 62 13.86 0.17 2.64
CA ASP A 62 14.90 -0.65 3.26
C ASP A 62 16.12 -0.78 2.32
N PRO A 63 16.96 0.27 2.23
CA PRO A 63 18.03 0.37 1.23
C PRO A 63 19.22 -0.55 1.50
N GLY A 64 19.36 -1.09 2.71
CA GLY A 64 20.43 -2.01 3.08
C GLY A 64 20.12 -3.48 2.75
N ASN A 65 18.94 -3.74 2.19
CA ASN A 65 18.45 -5.08 1.94
C ASN A 65 18.90 -5.58 0.56
N ASN A 66 19.95 -6.40 0.54
CA ASN A 66 20.52 -6.97 -0.69
C ASN A 66 19.53 -7.81 -1.51
N GLU A 67 18.55 -8.44 -0.85
CA GLU A 67 17.50 -9.19 -1.54
C GLU A 67 16.57 -8.24 -2.32
N LEU A 68 16.18 -7.11 -1.72
CA LEU A 68 15.41 -6.09 -2.43
C LEU A 68 16.22 -5.44 -3.55
N LEU A 69 17.52 -5.23 -3.34
CA LEU A 69 18.42 -4.70 -4.36
C LEU A 69 18.47 -5.63 -5.58
N GLY A 70 18.74 -6.92 -5.37
CA GLY A 70 18.77 -7.92 -6.44
C GLY A 70 17.44 -8.05 -7.18
N ARG A 71 16.31 -8.02 -6.46
CA ARG A 71 14.97 -8.03 -7.08
C ARG A 71 14.68 -6.78 -7.89
N THR A 72 15.07 -5.62 -7.38
CA THR A 72 14.92 -4.35 -8.08
C THR A 72 15.75 -4.37 -9.35
N PHE A 73 17.01 -4.79 -9.27
CA PHE A 73 17.91 -4.96 -10.42
C PHE A 73 17.28 -5.82 -11.51
N LEU A 74 16.82 -7.03 -11.17
CA LEU A 74 16.20 -7.95 -12.14
C LEU A 74 14.94 -7.36 -12.77
N ALA A 75 14.07 -6.73 -11.98
CA ALA A 75 12.82 -6.14 -12.49
C ALA A 75 13.09 -4.94 -13.42
N VAL A 76 14.05 -4.09 -13.07
CA VAL A 76 14.48 -2.94 -13.87
C VAL A 76 15.10 -3.40 -15.19
N LEU A 77 15.93 -4.44 -15.17
CA LEU A 77 16.45 -5.04 -16.40
C LEU A 77 15.37 -5.69 -17.26
N ALA A 78 14.43 -6.41 -16.64
CA ALA A 78 13.28 -6.99 -17.36
C ALA A 78 12.40 -5.92 -18.01
N ASN A 79 12.35 -4.72 -17.41
CA ASN A 79 11.66 -3.55 -17.97
C ASN A 79 12.48 -2.82 -19.06
N GLY A 80 13.72 -3.24 -19.34
CA GLY A 80 14.60 -2.64 -20.34
C GLY A 80 15.36 -1.40 -19.86
N GLU A 81 15.29 -1.09 -18.57
CA GLU A 81 15.94 0.08 -17.96
C GLU A 81 17.41 -0.22 -17.63
N VAL A 82 18.23 -0.48 -18.66
CA VAL A 82 19.61 -0.99 -18.52
C VAL A 82 20.50 -0.05 -17.70
N ASP A 83 20.44 1.25 -17.95
CA ASP A 83 21.28 2.24 -17.23
C ASP A 83 21.00 2.25 -15.72
N GLU A 84 19.73 2.11 -15.32
CA GLU A 84 19.35 2.01 -13.91
C GLU A 84 19.75 0.66 -13.32
N GLY A 85 19.70 -0.41 -14.12
CA GLY A 85 20.23 -1.72 -13.73
C GLY A 85 21.72 -1.66 -13.39
N VAL A 86 22.53 -0.98 -14.19
CA VAL A 86 23.97 -0.82 -13.93
C VAL A 86 24.21 -0.10 -12.60
N LYS A 87 23.52 1.02 -12.35
CA LYS A 87 23.64 1.75 -11.07
C LYS A 87 23.26 0.92 -9.85
N LEU A 88 22.27 0.04 -10.00
CA LEU A 88 21.85 -0.87 -8.93
C LEU A 88 22.90 -1.98 -8.70
N ALA A 89 23.58 -2.44 -9.75
CA ALA A 89 24.61 -3.48 -9.65
C ALA A 89 25.93 -2.98 -9.01
N GLU A 90 26.20 -1.68 -9.07
CA GLU A 90 27.40 -1.05 -8.50
C GLU A 90 27.27 -0.69 -7.01
N ARG A 91 26.08 -0.86 -6.43
CA ARG A 91 25.80 -0.60 -5.02
C ARG A 91 26.19 -1.78 -4.13
#